data_AF-A0A317PNP2-F1
#
_entry.id   AF-A0A317PNP2-F1
#
_cell.length_a   1.000
_cell.length_b   1.000
_cell.length_c   1.000
_cell.angle_alpha   90.00
_cell.angle_beta   90.00
_cell.angle_gamma   90.00
#
_symmetry.space_group_name_H-M   'P 1'
#
loop_
_entity.id
_entity.type
_entity.pdbx_description
1 polymer ?
#
loop_
_entity_poly.entity_id
_entity_poly.type
_entity_poly.pdbx_seq_one_letter_code
_entity_poly.pdbx_strand_id
1 'polypeptide(L)'
;MWFMIKGAFWFSLVLIALPMLSPQSQAELDGAPPVEVGDSVAAAISAFEDIKQICVRKPDVCETGGKTFVALGVRAKEGARVAYEFLDSQFSGDEAELTTASVPVATETAKN
;
A
#
# COMPACT_ATOMS: atom_id res chain seq x y z
N MET A 1 1.41 -27.26 12.83
CA MET A 1 1.96 -26.08 12.12
C MET A 1 1.50 -25.94 10.67
N TRP A 2 1.17 -27.02 9.96
CA TRP A 2 0.68 -27.00 8.56
C TRP A 2 -0.60 -26.17 8.31
N PHE A 3 -1.42 -25.96 9.35
CA PHE A 3 -2.70 -25.25 9.26
C PHE A 3 -2.53 -23.75 8.95
N MET A 4 -1.53 -23.10 9.54
CA MET A 4 -1.28 -21.65 9.35
C MET A 4 -0.84 -21.34 7.91
N ILE A 5 -0.01 -22.20 7.34
CA ILE A 5 0.47 -22.05 5.95
C ILE A 5 -0.68 -22.27 4.97
N LYS A 6 -1.51 -23.29 5.19
CA LYS A 6 -2.68 -23.55 4.34
C LYS A 6 -3.67 -22.39 4.45
N GLY A 7 -3.92 -21.86 5.65
CA GLY A 7 -4.77 -20.70 5.89
C GLY A 7 -4.29 -19.45 5.18
N ALA A 8 -3.02 -19.06 5.37
CA ALA A 8 -2.44 -17.89 4.71
C ALA A 8 -2.45 -18.02 3.18
N PHE A 9 -2.13 -19.20 2.65
CA PHE A 9 -2.17 -19.47 1.21
C PHE A 9 -3.59 -19.35 0.65
N TRP A 10 -4.56 -20.01 1.28
CA TRP A 10 -5.97 -19.92 0.86
C TRP A 10 -6.50 -18.50 0.97
N PHE A 11 -6.15 -17.78 2.03
CA PHE A 11 -6.58 -16.39 2.23
C PHE A 11 -5.98 -15.46 1.17
N SER A 12 -4.68 -15.58 0.88
CA SER A 12 -4.03 -14.82 -0.19
C SER A 12 -4.62 -15.13 -1.57
N LEU A 13 -4.91 -16.40 -1.86
CA LEU A 13 -5.50 -16.81 -3.13
C LEU A 13 -6.94 -16.28 -3.27
N VAL A 14 -7.71 -16.31 -2.18
CA VAL A 14 -9.04 -15.71 -2.13
C VAL A 14 -8.98 -14.19 -2.32
N LEU A 15 -8.05 -13.48 -1.66
CA LEU A 15 -7.89 -12.03 -1.84
C LEU A 15 -7.55 -11.64 -3.27
N ILE A 16 -6.76 -12.45 -3.97
CA ILE A 16 -6.45 -12.26 -5.40
C ILE A 16 -7.66 -12.58 -6.29
N ALA A 17 -8.47 -13.57 -5.92
CA ALA A 17 -9.65 -13.97 -6.70
C ALA A 17 -10.87 -13.06 -6.47
N LEU A 18 -11.01 -12.44 -5.30
CA LEU A 18 -12.09 -11.52 -4.96
C LEU A 18 -12.32 -10.40 -6.00
N PRO A 19 -11.31 -9.65 -6.47
CA PRO A 19 -11.50 -8.60 -7.46
C PRO A 19 -12.04 -9.13 -8.81
N MET A 20 -11.77 -10.39 -9.16
CA MET A 20 -12.32 -11.04 -10.35
C MET A 20 -13.77 -11.48 -10.18
N LEU A 21 -14.21 -11.71 -8.93
CA LEU A 21 -15.53 -12.25 -8.61
C LEU A 21 -16.57 -11.15 -8.36
N SER A 22 -16.13 -9.94 -8.00
CA SER A 22 -17.01 -8.78 -7.90
C SER A 22 -17.03 -7.98 -9.22
N PRO A 23 -18.11 -8.06 -10.03
CA PRO A 23 -18.24 -7.19 -11.20
C PRO A 23 -18.27 -5.70 -10.83
N GLN A 24 -18.61 -5.38 -9.58
CA GLN A 24 -18.52 -4.03 -9.02
C GLN A 24 -17.06 -3.58 -8.81
N SER A 25 -16.13 -4.47 -8.42
CA SER A 25 -14.71 -4.09 -8.37
C SER A 25 -14.12 -3.96 -9.76
N GLN A 26 -14.57 -4.72 -10.75
CA GLN A 26 -14.14 -4.51 -12.14
C GLN A 26 -14.68 -3.18 -12.70
N ALA A 27 -15.95 -2.85 -12.47
CA ALA A 27 -16.54 -1.57 -12.87
C ALA A 27 -15.97 -0.38 -12.10
N GLU A 28 -15.59 -0.58 -10.84
CA GLU A 28 -14.85 0.38 -10.05
C GLU A 28 -13.37 0.40 -10.43
N LEU A 29 -12.73 -0.65 -10.96
CA LEU A 29 -11.35 -0.57 -11.46
C LEU A 29 -11.25 0.04 -12.86
N ASP A 30 -12.26 -0.18 -13.71
CA ASP A 30 -12.41 0.45 -15.04
C ASP A 30 -12.88 1.92 -14.94
N GLY A 31 -13.47 2.32 -13.81
CA GLY A 31 -14.03 3.66 -13.58
C GLY A 31 -13.52 4.40 -12.35
N ALA A 32 -12.68 3.78 -11.51
CA ALA A 32 -12.15 4.45 -10.33
C ALA A 32 -11.09 5.45 -10.77
N PRO A 33 -11.10 6.63 -10.13
CA PRO A 33 -9.89 7.44 -10.06
C PRO A 33 -8.75 6.51 -9.60
N PRO A 34 -7.54 6.62 -10.18
CA PRO A 34 -6.42 5.80 -9.77
C PRO A 34 -6.36 5.87 -8.25
N VAL A 35 -6.62 4.74 -7.58
CA VAL A 35 -6.55 4.68 -6.13
C VAL A 35 -5.14 5.09 -5.79
N GLU A 36 -5.02 6.34 -5.33
CA GLU A 36 -3.77 6.95 -4.99
C GLU A 36 -3.24 6.04 -3.91
N VAL A 37 -2.22 5.26 -4.23
CA VAL A 37 -1.58 4.33 -3.28
C VAL A 37 -1.30 5.04 -1.95
N GLY A 38 -1.12 6.37 -1.99
CA GLY A 38 -1.13 7.28 -0.85
C GLY A 38 -2.36 7.19 0.06
N ASP A 39 -3.59 7.22 -0.44
CA ASP A 39 -4.82 7.18 0.37
C ASP A 39 -5.02 5.84 1.07
N SER A 40 -4.73 4.73 0.37
CA SER A 40 -4.79 3.38 0.96
C SER A 40 -3.71 3.18 2.02
N VAL A 41 -2.50 3.70 1.77
CA VAL A 41 -1.40 3.69 2.74
C VAL A 41 -1.70 4.62 3.92
N ALA A 42 -2.31 5.79 3.69
CA ALA A 42 -2.71 6.72 4.73
C ALA A 42 -3.75 6.11 5.68
N ALA A 43 -4.73 5.38 5.15
CA ALA A 43 -5.70 4.63 5.96
C ALA A 43 -5.06 3.49 6.77
N ALA A 44 -4.05 2.80 6.21
CA ALA A 44 -3.28 1.83 6.98
C ALA A 44 -2.46 2.49 8.10
N ILE A 45 -1.89 3.68 7.84
CA ILE A 45 -1.14 4.45 8.83
C ILE A 45 -2.06 4.99 9.93
N SER A 46 -3.31 5.34 9.63
CA SER A 46 -4.26 5.75 10.68
C SER A 46 -4.55 4.59 11.66
N ALA A 47 -4.59 3.33 11.20
CA ALA A 47 -4.67 2.18 12.10
C ALA A 47 -3.44 2.03 13.01
N PHE A 48 -2.26 2.48 12.57
CA PHE A 48 -1.08 2.55 13.44
C PHE A 48 -1.21 3.60 14.54
N GLU A 49 -2.01 4.66 14.37
CA GLU A 49 -2.27 5.59 15.48
C GLU A 49 -2.98 4.93 16.64
N ASP A 50 -3.92 4.02 16.36
CA ASP A 50 -4.56 3.21 17.40
C ASP A 50 -3.56 2.26 18.08
N ILE A 51 -2.63 1.69 17.32
CA ILE A 51 -1.55 0.84 17.87
C ILE A 51 -0.63 1.66 18.80
N LYS A 52 -0.43 2.95 18.56
CA LYS A 52 0.38 3.79 19.47
C LYS A 52 -0.22 3.85 20.89
N GLN A 53 -1.53 3.59 21.08
CA GLN A 53 -2.12 3.49 22.41
C GLN A 53 -1.56 2.31 23.24
N ILE A 54 -1.05 1.25 22.59
CA ILE A 54 -0.33 0.17 23.28
C ILE A 54 0.96 0.69 23.91
N CYS A 55 1.65 1.64 23.29
CA CYS A 55 2.87 2.22 23.85
C CYS A 55 2.61 2.99 25.15
N VAL A 56 1.44 3.63 25.29
CA VAL A 56 1.02 4.28 26.54
C VAL A 56 0.82 3.26 27.66
N ARG A 57 0.31 2.08 27.33
CA ARG A 57 0.04 1.01 28.31
C ARG A 57 1.27 0.15 28.64
N LYS A 58 2.21 0.02 27.71
CA LYS A 58 3.43 -0.81 27.81
C LYS A 58 4.62 -0.07 27.13
N PRO A 59 5.34 0.81 27.85
CA PRO A 59 6.40 1.62 27.25
C PRO A 59 7.61 0.79 26.76
N ASP A 60 7.88 -0.34 27.42
CA ASP A 60 8.99 -1.25 27.10
C ASP A 60 8.94 -1.81 25.66
N VAL A 61 7.72 -2.06 25.16
CA VAL A 61 7.48 -2.58 23.81
C VAL A 61 7.78 -1.53 22.74
N CYS A 62 7.51 -0.26 23.04
CA CYS A 62 7.79 0.85 22.12
C CYS A 62 9.29 1.15 22.06
N GLU A 63 10.00 1.08 23.20
CA GLU A 63 11.44 1.31 23.25
C GLU A 63 12.23 0.20 22.54
N THR A 64 11.92 -1.06 22.84
CA THR A 64 12.59 -2.21 22.21
C THR A 64 12.17 -2.38 20.75
N GLY A 65 10.89 -2.14 20.46
CA GLY A 65 10.34 -2.15 19.10
C GLY A 65 10.95 -1.06 18.23
N GLY A 66 11.00 0.19 18.68
CA GLY A 66 11.53 1.32 17.92
C GLY A 66 13.00 1.11 17.51
N LYS A 67 13.84 0.61 18.42
CA LYS A 67 15.24 0.28 18.11
C LYS A 67 15.36 -0.76 16.99
N THR A 68 14.49 -1.78 17.02
CA THR A 68 14.47 -2.85 16.02
C THR A 68 13.89 -2.37 14.68
N PHE A 69 12.80 -1.60 14.73
CA PHE A 69 12.16 -1.02 13.54
C PHE A 69 13.08 -0.05 12.79
N VAL A 70 13.88 0.77 13.50
CA VAL A 70 14.85 1.66 12.85
C VAL A 70 15.91 0.86 12.11
N ALA A 71 16.47 -0.19 12.73
CA ALA A 71 17.48 -1.04 12.09
C ALA A 71 16.93 -1.78 10.85
N LEU A 72 15.70 -2.29 10.94
CA LEU A 72 15.01 -2.92 9.80
C LEU A 72 14.63 -1.90 8.72
N GLY A 73 14.23 -0.69 9.11
CA GLY A 73 13.80 0.38 8.22
C GLY A 73 14.93 0.91 7.33
N VAL A 74 16.16 0.98 7.85
CA VAL A 74 17.34 1.29 7.02
C VAL A 74 17.44 0.26 5.88
N ARG A 75 17.48 -1.03 6.21
CA ARG A 75 17.55 -2.10 5.20
C ARG A 75 16.39 -2.06 4.20
N ALA A 76 15.18 -1.76 4.67
CA ALA A 76 14.01 -1.60 3.79
C ALA A 76 14.16 -0.42 2.82
N LYS A 77 14.74 0.70 3.25
CA LYS A 77 15.01 1.87 2.40
C LYS A 77 16.02 1.56 1.29
N GLU A 78 17.11 0.85 1.62
CA GLU A 78 18.04 0.38 0.59
C GLU A 78 17.36 -0.59 -0.39
N GLY A 79 16.47 -1.47 0.09
CA GLY A 79 15.67 -2.35 -0.77
C GLY A 79 14.72 -1.60 -1.70
N ALA A 80 14.04 -0.57 -1.18
CA ALA A 80 13.18 0.28 -1.99
C ALA A 80 13.98 1.02 -3.07
N ARG A 81 15.16 1.54 -2.74
CA ARG A 81 16.05 2.19 -3.71
C ARG A 81 16.41 1.27 -4.87
N VAL A 82 16.84 0.04 -4.59
CA VAL A 82 17.20 -0.93 -5.64
C VAL A 82 16.00 -1.28 -6.51
N ALA A 83 14.82 -1.45 -5.91
CA ALA A 83 13.58 -1.67 -6.66
C ALA A 83 13.26 -0.48 -7.58
N TYR A 84 13.35 0.76 -7.08
CA TYR A 84 13.12 1.95 -7.90
C TYR A 84 14.13 2.08 -9.04
N GLU A 85 15.42 1.84 -8.80
CA GLU A 85 16.45 1.85 -9.85
C GLU A 85 16.18 0.78 -10.93
N PHE A 86 15.70 -0.40 -10.54
CA PHE A 86 15.29 -1.44 -11.48
C PHE A 86 14.05 -1.05 -12.29
N LEU A 87 13.02 -0.51 -11.64
CA LEU A 87 11.82 0.00 -12.32
C LEU A 87 12.19 1.11 -13.30
N ASP A 88 12.97 2.10 -12.85
CA ASP A 88 13.45 3.22 -13.67
C ASP A 88 14.24 2.73 -14.88
N SER A 89 15.11 1.71 -14.73
CA SER A 89 15.84 1.12 -15.86
C SER A 89 14.94 0.48 -16.92
N GLN A 90 13.76 -0.03 -16.53
CA GLN A 90 12.79 -0.55 -17.49
C GLN A 90 11.91 0.52 -18.12
N PHE A 91 11.58 1.58 -17.36
CA PHE A 91 10.74 2.66 -17.88
C PHE A 91 11.54 3.71 -18.68
N SER A 92 12.86 3.80 -18.50
CA SER A 92 13.73 4.73 -19.24
C SER A 92 14.26 4.18 -20.57
N GLY A 93 14.02 2.89 -20.87
CA GLY A 93 14.44 2.22 -22.10
C GLY A 93 13.46 2.31 -23.27
N ASP A 94 12.23 2.78 -23.05
CA ASP A 94 11.22 2.95 -24.09
C ASP A 94 10.80 4.42 -24.17
N GLU A 95 10.94 5.04 -25.35
CA GLU A 95 10.12 6.17 -25.79
C GLU A 95 8.66 5.70 -25.95
N ALA A 96 8.06 5.22 -24.87
CA ALA A 96 6.63 4.98 -24.77
C ALA A 96 6.02 6.23 -24.16
N GLU A 97 5.53 7.10 -25.04
CA GLU A 97 4.47 8.09 -24.82
C GLU A 97 4.09 8.28 -23.34
N LEU A 98 4.85 9.13 -22.65
CA LEU A 98 4.48 9.64 -21.34
C LEU A 98 3.21 10.48 -21.51
N THR A 99 2.05 9.82 -21.45
CA THR A 99 0.76 10.49 -21.20
C THR A 99 0.83 11.02 -19.78
N THR A 100 1.46 12.19 -19.65
CA THR A 100 1.36 13.04 -18.48
C THR A 100 -0.05 13.61 -18.52
N ALA A 101 -1.01 12.86 -17.96
CA ALA A 101 -2.34 13.37 -17.69
C ALA A 101 -2.23 14.36 -16.53
N SER A 102 -1.89 15.61 -16.85
CA SER A 102 -2.07 16.75 -15.95
C SER A 102 -3.54 16.79 -15.56
N VAL A 103 -3.84 16.45 -14.31
CA VAL A 103 -5.20 16.53 -13.75
C VAL A 103 -5.57 18.03 -13.63
N PRO A 104 -6.59 18.51 -14.36
CA PRO A 104 -7.15 19.82 -14.08
C PRO A 104 -7.90 19.74 -12.74
N VAL A 105 -7.52 20.63 -11.82
CA VAL A 105 -8.25 20.87 -10.58
C VAL A 105 -9.68 21.28 -10.92
N ALA A 106 -10.66 20.44 -10.59
CA ALA A 106 -12.08 20.78 -10.70
C ALA A 106 -12.83 20.34 -9.43
N THR A 107 -12.70 21.20 -8.42
CA THR A 107 -13.66 21.66 -7.42
C THR A 107 -14.95 20.83 -7.22
N GLU A 108 -15.12 20.39 -5.97
CA GLU A 108 -16.38 20.00 -5.33
C GLU A 108 -17.58 20.79 -5.86
N THR A 109 -18.68 20.10 -6.18
CA THR A 109 -20.00 20.69 -6.10
C THR A 109 -20.97 19.71 -5.46
N ALA A 110 -21.15 19.91 -4.14
CA ALA A 110 -22.26 19.41 -3.37
C ALA A 110 -23.59 19.77 -4.04
N LYS A 111 -24.56 18.85 -4.03
CA LYS A 111 -25.95 19.19 -4.32
C LYS A 111 -26.94 18.40 -3.44
N ASN A 112 -27.54 19.17 -2.54
CA ASN A 112 -28.89 19.14 -1.96
C ASN A 112 -29.58 17.81 -1.68
#